data_AF-H3KEH7-F1
#
_entry.id   AF-H3KEH7-F1
#
_cell.length_a   1.000
_cell.length_b   1.000
_cell.length_c   1.000
_cell.angle_alpha   90.00
_cell.angle_beta   90.00
_cell.angle_gamma   90.00
#
_symmetry.space_group_name_H-M   'P 1'
#
loop_
_entity.id
_entity.type
_entity.pdbx_description
1 polymer ?
#
loop_
_entity_poly.entity_id
_entity_poly.type
_entity_poly.pdbx_seq_one_letter_code
_entity_poly.pdbx_strand_id
1 'polypeptide(L)'
;MLVRRIHILYFSPTGGTRRVARAFLAGLRGKHACELEEFDLTMPEARRPRTYGPGDLVFLFTPVFFGRVVETMQDVKLLSGTGAVGVPVVVYGNRHYDDAMRELADIMRAQGFTVA
;
A
#
# COMPACT_ATOMS: atom_id res chain seq x y z
N MET A 1 -3.12 6.88 -18.82
CA MET A 1 -3.87 7.42 -17.66
C MET A 1 -3.09 8.61 -17.10
N LEU A 2 -3.75 9.69 -16.68
CA LEU A 2 -3.07 10.81 -16.02
C LEU A 2 -3.20 10.61 -14.50
N VAL A 3 -2.07 10.42 -13.81
CA VAL A 3 -2.04 10.33 -12.34
C VAL A 3 -2.19 11.74 -11.76
N ARG A 4 -3.22 11.94 -10.93
CA ARG A 4 -3.52 13.23 -10.28
C ARG A 4 -3.06 13.26 -8.82
N ARG A 5 -3.16 12.12 -8.14
CA ARG A 5 -2.78 11.97 -6.74
C ARG A 5 -2.12 10.62 -6.51
N ILE A 6 -1.06 10.64 -5.71
CA ILE A 6 -0.35 9.44 -5.25
C ILE A 6 -0.62 9.28 -3.76
N HIS A 7 -1.07 8.09 -3.37
CA HIS A 7 -1.33 7.71 -1.99
C HIS A 7 -0.33 6.66 -1.56
N ILE A 8 0.41 6.93 -0.49
CA ILE A 8 1.36 5.98 0.12
C ILE A 8 0.78 5.53 1.45
N LEU A 9 0.30 4.30 1.51
CA LEU A 9 -0.24 3.68 2.71
C LEU A 9 0.74 2.64 3.22
N TYR A 10 0.96 2.56 4.54
CA TYR A 10 1.80 1.50 5.10
C TYR A 10 1.34 1.00 6.46
N PHE A 11 1.57 -0.27 6.73
CA PHE A 11 1.55 -0.85 8.07
C PHE A 11 2.98 -1.18 8.48
N SER A 12 3.42 -0.77 9.67
CA SER A 12 4.83 -0.88 10.05
C SER A 12 5.05 -1.02 11.57
N PRO A 13 4.65 -2.16 12.16
CA PRO A 13 4.69 -2.38 13.61
C PRO A 13 6.11 -2.27 14.20
N THR A 14 7.15 -2.57 13.41
CA THR A 14 8.56 -2.51 13.83
C THR A 14 9.36 -1.42 13.11
N GLY A 15 8.70 -0.52 12.38
CA GLY A 15 9.34 0.61 11.69
C GLY A 15 10.05 0.32 10.36
N GLY A 16 10.37 -0.93 10.03
CA GLY A 16 11.07 -1.29 8.79
C GLY A 16 10.33 -0.88 7.51
N THR A 17 9.04 -1.22 7.43
CA THR A 17 8.19 -0.87 6.29
C THR A 17 8.02 0.64 6.14
N ARG A 18 7.86 1.38 7.24
CA ARG A 18 7.82 2.85 7.27
C ARG A 18 9.10 3.44 6.68
N ARG A 19 10.27 2.88 7.00
CA ARG A 19 11.55 3.34 6.44
C ARG A 19 11.58 3.22 4.92
N VAL A 20 11.11 2.09 4.39
CA VAL A 20 11.01 1.86 2.93
C VAL A 20 10.01 2.82 2.28
N ALA A 21 8.81 2.94 2.84
CA ALA A 21 7.78 3.84 2.32
C ALA A 21 8.25 5.30 2.27
N ARG A 22 8.99 5.76 3.29
CA ARG A 22 9.56 7.11 3.33
C ARG A 22 10.71 7.32 2.35
N ALA A 23 11.56 6.31 2.15
CA ALA A 23 12.59 6.37 1.12
C ALA A 23 11.96 6.48 -0.28
N PHE A 24 10.89 5.72 -0.52
CA PHE A 24 10.11 5.81 -1.75
C PHE A 24 9.47 7.19 -1.94
N LEU A 25 8.79 7.71 -0.91
CA LEU A 25 8.23 9.08 -0.88
C LEU A 25 9.28 10.15 -1.21
N ALA A 26 10.46 10.07 -0.60
CA ALA A 26 11.56 11.00 -0.86
C ALA A 26 12.01 10.95 -2.33
N GLY A 27 12.00 9.78 -2.94
CA GLY A 27 12.33 9.59 -4.36
C GLY A 27 11.30 10.18 -5.32
N LEU A 28 10.03 10.33 -4.91
CA LEU A 28 8.94 10.90 -5.71
C LEU A 28 8.82 12.43 -5.59
N ARG A 29 9.19 12.99 -4.43
CA ARG A 29 9.07 14.42 -4.17
C ARG A 29 9.86 15.25 -5.19
N GLY A 30 9.24 16.29 -5.73
CA GLY A 30 9.85 17.23 -6.67
C GLY A 30 9.99 16.71 -8.11
N LYS A 31 9.58 15.47 -8.40
CA LYS A 31 9.65 14.88 -9.75
C LYS A 31 8.31 14.86 -10.50
N HIS A 32 7.22 15.15 -9.80
CA HIS A 32 5.86 15.08 -10.34
C HIS A 32 5.03 16.26 -9.81
N ALA A 33 4.11 16.76 -10.64
CA ALA A 33 3.17 17.82 -10.30
C ALA A 33 1.89 17.32 -9.61
N CYS A 34 1.82 16.02 -9.27
CA CYS A 34 0.67 15.41 -8.62
C CYS A 34 0.74 15.54 -7.09
N GLU A 35 -0.42 15.56 -6.45
CA GLU A 35 -0.54 15.56 -4.99
C GLU A 35 -0.01 14.25 -4.40
N LEU A 36 0.61 14.32 -3.22
CA LEU A 36 1.21 13.18 -2.54
C LEU A 36 0.73 13.11 -1.09
N GLU A 37 0.05 12.02 -0.73
CA GLU A 37 -0.49 11.78 0.61
C GLU A 37 0.14 10.55 1.25
N GLU A 38 0.52 10.65 2.53
CA GLU A 38 1.09 9.55 3.34
C GLU A 38 0.09 9.16 4.44
N PHE A 39 -0.18 7.85 4.59
CA PHE A 39 -1.04 7.31 5.64
C PHE A 39 -0.36 6.15 6.37
N ASP A 40 -0.21 6.31 7.68
CA ASP A 40 0.24 5.24 8.58
C ASP A 40 -0.98 4.45 9.09
N LEU A 41 -1.07 3.18 8.70
CA LEU A 41 -2.14 2.25 9.08
C LEU A 41 -1.77 1.38 10.29
N THR A 42 -0.62 1.63 10.92
CA THR A 42 -0.10 0.81 12.03
C THR A 42 -1.07 0.77 13.20
N MET A 43 -1.64 1.93 13.57
CA MET A 43 -2.60 2.03 14.67
C MET A 43 -4.04 1.72 14.21
N PRO A 44 -4.84 0.98 14.99
CA PRO A 44 -6.23 0.65 14.63
C PRO A 44 -7.08 1.86 14.27
N GLU A 45 -6.93 2.99 14.96
CA GLU A 45 -7.75 4.20 14.81
C GLU A 45 -7.54 4.90 13.45
N ALA A 46 -6.40 4.62 12.80
CA ALA A 46 -6.07 5.13 11.47
C ALA A 46 -6.66 4.27 10.33
N ARG A 47 -7.11 3.04 10.64
CA ARG A 47 -7.74 2.11 9.71
C ARG A 47 -9.23 2.44 9.56
N ARG A 48 -9.51 3.47 8.76
CA ARG A 48 -10.86 3.93 8.43
C ARG A 48 -11.17 3.65 6.96
N PRO A 49 -12.46 3.49 6.60
CA PRO A 49 -12.87 3.35 5.21
C PRO A 49 -12.31 4.48 4.32
N ARG A 50 -11.76 4.12 3.16
CA ARG A 50 -11.23 5.05 2.16
C ARG A 50 -11.57 4.55 0.76
N THR A 51 -11.97 5.47 -0.11
CA THR A 51 -12.30 5.17 -1.50
C THR A 51 -11.37 5.93 -2.42
N TYR A 52 -10.85 5.24 -3.43
CA TYR A 52 -9.92 5.76 -4.43
C TYR A 52 -10.54 5.61 -5.81
N GLY A 53 -10.43 6.65 -6.63
CA GLY A 53 -11.07 6.72 -7.94
C GLY A 53 -10.08 6.82 -9.10
N PRO A 54 -10.61 7.06 -10.32
CA PRO A 54 -9.77 7.26 -11.50
C PRO A 54 -8.78 8.43 -11.30
N GLY A 55 -7.50 8.18 -11.57
CA GLY A 55 -6.42 9.15 -11.40
C GLY A 55 -5.69 9.05 -10.05
N ASP A 56 -6.18 8.24 -9.12
CA ASP A 56 -5.45 7.85 -7.91
C ASP A 56 -4.49 6.69 -8.21
N LEU A 57 -3.25 6.83 -7.75
CA LEU A 57 -2.24 5.77 -7.70
C LEU A 57 -1.94 5.43 -6.25
N VAL A 58 -2.30 4.23 -5.82
CA VAL A 58 -2.25 3.81 -4.42
C VAL A 58 -1.16 2.77 -4.22
N PHE A 59 -0.10 3.13 -3.53
CA PHE A 59 0.92 2.18 -3.07
C PHE A 59 0.57 1.69 -1.67
N LEU A 60 0.48 0.38 -1.51
CA LEU A 60 0.18 -0.25 -0.23
C LEU A 60 1.38 -1.06 0.25
N PHE A 61 2.06 -0.58 1.28
CA PHE A 61 3.23 -1.21 1.86
C PHE A 61 2.88 -2.07 3.07
N THR A 62 3.40 -3.29 3.12
CA THR A 62 3.21 -4.19 4.27
C THR A 62 4.49 -4.99 4.56
N PRO A 63 4.84 -5.28 5.82
CA PRO A 63 5.86 -6.25 6.15
C PRO A 63 5.37 -7.67 5.81
N VAL A 64 6.31 -8.58 5.65
CA VAL A 64 6.02 -10.01 5.46
C VAL A 64 6.31 -10.78 6.73
N PHE A 65 5.29 -11.43 7.30
CA PHE A 65 5.43 -12.33 8.45
C PHE A 65 5.16 -13.77 8.01
N PHE A 66 6.10 -14.68 8.29
CA PHE A 66 6.01 -16.09 7.90
C PHE A 66 5.68 -16.34 6.42
N GLY A 67 6.15 -15.47 5.52
CA GLY A 67 5.90 -15.58 4.08
C GLY A 67 4.54 -15.05 3.60
N ARG A 68 3.75 -14.44 4.49
CA ARG A 68 2.36 -14.01 4.26
C ARG A 68 2.16 -12.52 4.54
N VAL A 69 1.07 -11.97 4.01
CA VAL A 69 0.57 -10.65 4.44
C VAL A 69 0.11 -10.74 5.89
N VAL A 70 0.48 -9.77 6.72
CA VAL A 70 0.05 -9.75 8.13
C VAL A 70 -1.48 -9.75 8.23
N GLU A 71 -2.06 -10.62 9.04
CA GLU A 71 -3.52 -10.74 9.20
C GLU A 71 -4.18 -9.42 9.62
N THR A 72 -3.51 -8.64 10.48
CA THR A 72 -3.93 -7.29 10.87
C THR A 72 -4.06 -6.31 9.70
N MET A 73 -3.40 -6.61 8.58
CA MET A 73 -3.56 -5.88 7.32
C MET A 73 -4.68 -6.45 6.44
N GLN A 74 -5.23 -7.64 6.68
CA GLN A 74 -6.38 -8.15 5.92
C GLN A 74 -7.65 -7.28 6.06
N ASP A 75 -7.65 -6.34 7.01
CA ASP A 75 -8.56 -5.19 7.09
C ASP A 75 -8.44 -4.20 5.92
N VAL A 76 -7.63 -4.48 4.88
CA VAL A 76 -7.69 -3.80 3.56
C VAL A 76 -9.11 -3.76 2.98
N LYS A 77 -10.06 -4.57 3.48
CA LYS A 77 -11.50 -4.44 3.19
C LYS A 77 -12.07 -3.03 3.41
N LEU A 78 -11.36 -2.17 4.15
CA LEU A 78 -11.72 -0.76 4.35
C LEU A 78 -11.28 0.13 3.18
N LEU A 79 -10.42 -0.34 2.28
CA LEU A 79 -9.99 0.40 1.11
C LEU A 79 -10.80 -0.07 -0.10
N SER A 80 -11.34 0.85 -0.88
CA SER A 80 -12.08 0.55 -2.11
C SER A 80 -11.44 1.28 -3.29
N GLY A 81 -10.97 0.53 -4.29
CA GLY A 81 -10.35 1.07 -5.50
C GLY A 81 -11.34 1.15 -6.65
N THR A 82 -12.28 2.08 -6.66
CA THR A 82 -13.28 2.23 -7.73
C THR A 82 -12.67 2.81 -9.01
N GLY A 83 -11.83 2.03 -9.70
CA GLY A 83 -11.10 2.45 -10.91
C GLY A 83 -9.72 3.09 -10.66
N ALA A 84 -9.22 3.02 -9.42
CA ALA A 84 -7.86 3.43 -9.06
C ALA A 84 -6.81 2.36 -9.44
N VAL A 85 -5.57 2.79 -9.65
CA VAL A 85 -4.43 1.87 -9.83
C VAL A 85 -3.84 1.55 -8.46
N GLY A 86 -3.69 0.26 -8.17
CA GLY A 86 -3.10 -0.25 -6.94
C GLY A 86 -1.72 -0.85 -7.18
N VAL A 87 -0.72 -0.48 -6.37
CA VAL A 87 0.63 -1.04 -6.42
C VAL A 87 0.94 -1.71 -5.08
N PRO A 88 0.91 -3.05 -5.02
CA PRO A 88 1.28 -3.78 -3.82
C PRO A 88 2.80 -3.68 -3.60
N VAL A 89 3.20 -3.38 -2.36
CA VAL A 89 4.62 -3.36 -1.96
C VAL A 89 4.81 -4.18 -0.69
N VAL A 90 5.60 -5.24 -0.77
CA VAL A 90 5.92 -6.09 0.37
C VAL A 90 7.36 -5.88 0.79
N VAL A 91 7.58 -5.76 2.10
CA VAL A 91 8.92 -5.57 2.69
C VAL A 91 9.32 -6.84 3.41
N TYR A 92 10.22 -7.59 2.79
CA TYR A 92 10.74 -8.85 3.32
C TYR A 92 11.87 -8.62 4.31
N GLY A 93 11.96 -9.51 5.29
CA GLY A 93 13.16 -9.71 6.09
C GLY A 93 14.15 -10.66 5.39
N ASN A 94 14.98 -11.34 6.17
CA ASN A 94 16.05 -12.22 5.66
C ASN A 94 15.57 -13.67 5.39
N ARG A 95 14.30 -13.86 5.03
CA ARG A 95 13.70 -15.18 4.73
C ARG A 95 13.34 -15.25 3.24
N HIS A 96 13.10 -16.47 2.77
CA HIS A 96 12.57 -16.77 1.45
C HIS A 96 11.31 -15.95 1.08
N TYR A 97 11.22 -15.62 -0.21
CA TYR A 97 10.10 -14.92 -0.82
C TYR A 97 8.96 -15.91 -1.11
N ASP A 98 8.01 -16.02 -0.19
CA ASP A 98 6.81 -16.84 -0.35
C ASP A 98 5.64 -16.00 -0.94
N ASP A 99 4.40 -16.32 -0.60
CA ASP A 99 3.18 -15.83 -1.27
C ASP A 99 2.77 -14.37 -1.00
N ALA A 100 3.40 -13.66 -0.06
CA ALA A 100 2.91 -12.35 0.41
C ALA A 100 2.64 -11.31 -0.69
N MET A 101 3.50 -11.24 -1.72
CA MET A 101 3.30 -10.30 -2.84
C MET A 101 2.03 -10.64 -3.63
N ARG A 102 1.83 -11.93 -3.95
CA ARG A 102 0.65 -12.43 -4.66
C ARG A 102 -0.61 -12.20 -3.84
N GLU A 103 -0.55 -12.51 -2.54
CA GLU A 103 -1.65 -12.35 -1.60
C GLU A 103 -2.08 -10.88 -1.49
N LEU A 104 -1.14 -9.92 -1.36
CA LEU A 104 -1.48 -8.50 -1.32
C LEU A 104 -2.11 -8.01 -2.63
N ALA A 105 -1.57 -8.46 -3.78
CA ALA A 105 -2.13 -8.14 -5.09
C ALA A 105 -3.58 -8.64 -5.22
N ASP A 106 -3.86 -9.88 -4.79
CA ASP A 106 -5.19 -10.46 -4.86
C ASP A 106 -6.18 -9.75 -3.91
N ILE A 107 -5.73 -9.36 -2.71
CA ILE A 107 -6.50 -8.53 -1.78
C ILE A 107 -6.87 -7.19 -2.44
N MET A 108 -5.92 -6.50 -3.08
CA MET A 108 -6.18 -5.23 -3.76
C MET A 108 -7.15 -5.40 -4.95
N ARG A 109 -6.99 -6.46 -5.75
CA ARG A 109 -7.94 -6.75 -6.84
C ARG A 109 -9.36 -6.99 -6.32
N ALA A 110 -9.49 -7.73 -5.22
CA ALA A 110 -10.79 -7.99 -4.58
C ALA A 110 -11.46 -6.71 -4.06
N GLN A 111 -10.68 -5.65 -3.80
CA GLN A 111 -11.18 -4.32 -3.43
C GLN A 111 -11.42 -3.39 -4.64
N GLY A 112 -11.35 -3.90 -5.87
CA GLY A 112 -11.67 -3.16 -7.10
C GLY A 112 -10.49 -2.47 -7.77
N PHE A 113 -9.30 -2.48 -7.16
CA PHE A 113 -8.12 -1.84 -7.76
C PHE A 113 -7.71 -2.52 -9.06
N THR A 114 -7.29 -1.72 -10.04
CA THR A 114 -6.49 -2.21 -11.16
C THR A 114 -5.05 -2.37 -10.69
N VAL A 115 -4.63 -3.60 -10.41
CA VAL A 115 -3.29 -3.87 -9.86
C VAL A 115 -2.23 -3.85 -10.96
N ALA A 116 -1.18 -3.06 -10.73
CA ALA A 116 -0.01 -2.90 -11.61
C ALA A 116 1.23 -3.61 -11.05
#